data_AF-A0A968EKR7-F1
#
_entry.id   AF-A0A968EKR7-F1
#
_cell.length_a   1.000
_cell.length_b   1.000
_cell.length_c   1.000
_cell.angle_alpha   90.00
_cell.angle_beta   90.00
_cell.angle_gamma   90.00
#
_symmetry.space_group_name_H-M   'P 1'
#
loop_
_entity.id
_entity.type
_entity.pdbx_description
1 polymer ?
#
loop_
_entity_poly.entity_id
_entity_poly.type
_entity_poly.pdbx_seq_one_letter_code
_entity_poly.pdbx_strand_id
1 'polypeptide(L)' 'DIVGHLTIATGRPVRLELTREEEFVSSRTRHPQTITFRTGVDAGGTLVAQDMRVVGNTGAYGTHGLTVQLV' A
#
# COMPACT_ATOMS: atom_id res chain seq x y z
N ASP A 1 7.69 -16.41 3.39
CA ASP A 1 7.46 -17.37 4.50
C ASP A 1 6.95 -18.73 4.05
N ILE A 2 5.86 -18.81 3.28
CA ILE A 2 5.25 -20.09 2.85
C ILE A 2 6.27 -21.05 2.21
N VAL A 3 7.01 -20.61 1.18
CA VAL A 3 8.01 -21.47 0.50
C VAL A 3 9.17 -21.88 1.41
N GLY A 4 9.54 -21.03 2.37
CA GLY A 4 10.58 -21.33 3.35
C GLY A 4 10.13 -22.44 4.30
N HIS A 5 8.90 -22.34 4.80
CA HIS A 5 8.31 -23.37 5.66
C HIS A 5 8.20 -24.72 4.93
N LEU A 6 7.72 -24.72 3.68
CA LEU A 6 7.61 -25.94 2.87
C LEU A 6 8.97 -26.56 2.53
N THR A 7 9.99 -25.74 2.29
CA THR A 7 11.36 -26.23 2.06
C THR A 7 11.87 -27.01 3.29
N ILE A 8 11.65 -26.48 4.49
CA ILE A 8 12.02 -27.16 5.75
C ILE A 8 11.23 -28.46 5.91
N ALA A 9 9.92 -28.43 5.70
CA ALA A 9 9.05 -29.59 5.90
C ALA A 9 9.33 -30.73 4.91
N THR A 10 9.72 -30.40 3.68
CA THR A 10 9.91 -31.39 2.61
C THR A 10 11.37 -31.80 2.39
N GLY A 11 12.33 -31.04 2.92
CA GLY A 11 13.76 -31.24 2.67
C GLY A 11 14.16 -31.02 1.21
N ARG A 12 13.32 -30.32 0.42
CA ARG A 12 13.52 -30.14 -1.03
C ARG A 12 13.34 -28.66 -1.40
N PRO A 13 14.02 -28.16 -2.46
CA PRO A 13 13.78 -26.81 -2.96
C PRO A 13 12.33 -26.62 -3.40
N VAL A 14 11.70 -25.52 -2.98
CA VAL A 14 10.32 -25.15 -3.33
C VAL A 14 10.30 -23.78 -4.01
N ARG A 15 9.53 -23.65 -5.10
CA ARG A 15 9.22 -22.39 -5.79
C ARG A 15 7.70 -22.17 -5.72
N LEU A 16 7.29 -20.94 -5.45
CA LEU A 16 5.91 -20.48 -5.60
C LEU A 16 5.84 -19.59 -6.84
N GLU A 17 4.90 -19.90 -7.71
CA GLU A 17 4.57 -19.10 -8.88
C GLU A 17 3.07 -18.86 -8.85
N LEU A 18 2.69 -17.58 -8.93
CA LEU A 18 1.30 -17.18 -8.96
C LEU A 18 0.84 -17.07 -10.41
N THR A 19 -0.36 -17.55 -10.68
CA THR A 19 -1.09 -17.20 -11.90
C THR A 19 -1.43 -15.70 -11.89
N ARG A 20 -1.83 -15.16 -13.04
CA ARG A 20 -2.22 -13.75 -13.15
C ARG A 20 -3.40 -13.41 -12.24
N GLU A 21 -4.36 -14.32 -12.11
CA GLU A 21 -5.52 -14.14 -11.23
C GLU A 21 -5.09 -14.13 -9.76
N GLU A 22 -4.25 -15.08 -9.35
CA GLU A 22 -3.74 -15.16 -7.97
C GLU A 22 -2.91 -13.94 -7.58
N GLU A 23 -2.13 -13.37 -8.50
CA GLU A 23 -1.38 -12.12 -8.24
C GLU A 23 -2.34 -10.99 -7.85
N PHE A 24 -3.46 -10.83 -8.56
CA PHE A 24 -4.40 -9.75 -8.25
C PHE A 24 -5.19 -9.95 -6.96
N VAL A 25 -5.43 -11.21 -6.57
CA VAL A 25 -6.21 -11.54 -5.36
C VAL A 25 -5.34 -11.64 -4.11
N SER A 26 -4.11 -12.14 -4.26
CA SER A 26 -3.25 -12.53 -3.11
C SER A 26 -2.08 -11.60 -2.88
N SER A 27 -1.66 -10.83 -3.89
CA SER A 27 -0.56 -9.89 -3.77
C SER A 27 -1.04 -8.54 -3.26
N ARG A 28 -0.10 -7.63 -3.04
CA ARG A 28 -0.39 -6.27 -2.56
C ARG A 28 -0.61 -5.35 -3.75
N THR A 29 -1.66 -4.55 -3.69
CA THR A 29 -1.92 -3.45 -4.61
C THR A 29 -1.77 -2.10 -3.89
N ARG A 30 -1.74 -1.00 -4.65
CA ARG A 30 -1.67 0.34 -4.05
C ARG A 30 -2.95 0.60 -3.25
N HIS A 31 -2.79 1.22 -2.08
CA HIS A 31 -3.93 1.66 -1.29
C HIS A 31 -4.78 2.68 -2.06
N PRO A 32 -6.08 2.40 -2.28
CA PRO A 32 -7.01 3.43 -2.74
C PRO A 32 -7.10 4.55 -1.71
N GLN A 33 -7.05 5.79 -2.17
CA GLN A 33 -7.06 6.98 -1.32
C GLN A 33 -8.07 7.98 -1.85
N THR A 34 -8.89 8.54 -0.96
CA THR A 34 -9.65 9.76 -1.22
C THR A 34 -8.94 10.90 -0.48
N ILE A 35 -8.45 11.87 -1.25
CA ILE A 35 -7.66 12.99 -0.73
C ILE A 35 -8.46 14.26 -0.96
N THR A 36 -8.70 14.99 0.13
CA THR A 36 -9.26 16.34 0.09
C THR A 36 -8.20 17.30 0.59
N PHE A 37 -7.87 18.33 -0.18
CA PHE A 37 -6.87 19.31 0.19
C PHE A 37 -7.36 20.73 -0.10
N ARG A 38 -6.84 21.68 0.67
CA ARG A 38 -7.02 23.12 0.50
C ARG A 38 -5.65 23.77 0.51
N THR A 39 -5.40 24.59 -0.50
CA THR A 39 -4.13 25.31 -0.64
C THR A 39 -4.40 26.82 -0.60
N GLY A 40 -3.64 27.53 0.23
CA GLY A 40 -3.62 28.99 0.26
C GLY A 40 -2.56 29.53 -0.67
N VAL A 41 -2.92 30.51 -1.50
CA VAL A 41 -2.02 31.20 -2.44
C VAL A 41 -2.10 32.70 -2.19
N ASP A 42 -0.97 33.38 -2.07
CA ASP A 42 -0.93 34.83 -1.93
C ASP A 42 -1.15 35.56 -3.28
N ALA A 43 -1.24 36.89 -3.24
CA ALA A 43 -1.45 37.70 -4.45
C ALA A 43 -0.27 37.64 -5.46
N GLY A 44 0.92 37.22 -5.00
CA GLY A 44 2.09 37.01 -5.85
C GLY A 44 2.16 35.60 -6.46
N GLY A 45 1.22 34.71 -6.13
CA GLY A 45 1.18 33.33 -6.61
C GLY A 45 1.95 32.33 -5.75
N THR A 46 2.45 32.73 -4.57
CA THR A 46 3.21 31.84 -3.67
C THR A 46 2.26 30.97 -2.86
N LEU A 47 2.56 29.67 -2.73
CA LEU A 47 1.87 28.77 -1.82
C LEU A 47 2.25 29.12 -0.37
N VAL A 48 1.27 29.45 0.46
CA VAL A 48 1.50 29.93 1.84
C VAL A 48 0.86 29.05 2.91
N ALA A 49 -0.08 28.18 2.52
CA ALA A 49 -0.72 27.25 3.45
C ALA A 49 -1.18 25.99 2.71
N GLN A 50 -1.22 24.87 3.42
CA GLN A 50 -1.79 23.62 2.92
C GLN A 50 -2.50 22.90 4.08
N ASP A 51 -3.74 22.50 3.85
CA ASP A 51 -4.54 21.65 4.71
C ASP A 51 -4.96 20.41 3.91
N MET A 52 -4.84 19.21 4.49
CA MET A 52 -5.10 17.96 3.79
C MET A 52 -5.74 16.93 4.73
N ARG A 53 -6.79 16.29 4.21
CA ARG A 53 -7.44 15.12 4.78
C ARG A 53 -7.30 13.95 3.82
N VAL A 54 -6.69 12.87 4.29
CA VAL A 54 -6.53 11.62 3.54
C VAL A 54 -7.39 10.54 4.19
N VAL A 55 -8.23 9.89 3.38
CA VAL A 55 -8.93 8.65 3.76
C VAL A 55 -8.38 7.53 2.89
N GLY A 56 -7.56 6.66 3.49
CA GLY A 56 -6.95 5.51 2.81
C GLY A 56 -7.64 4.20 3.15
N ASN A 57 -7.92 3.37 2.13
CA ASN A 57 -8.35 1.99 2.33
C ASN A 57 -7.12 1.09 2.49
N THR A 58 -6.90 0.59 3.71
CA THR A 58 -5.75 -0.25 4.04
C THR A 58 -5.97 -1.74 3.86
N GLY A 59 -7.14 -2.14 3.35
CA GLY A 59 -7.54 -3.53 3.24
C GLY A 59 -7.73 -4.21 4.60
N ALA A 60 -7.95 -5.52 4.59
CA ALA A 60 -8.30 -6.29 5.79
C ALA A 60 -7.17 -6.42 6.83
N TYR A 61 -5.90 -6.29 6.41
CA TYR A 61 -4.74 -6.56 7.27
C TYR A 61 -3.91 -5.32 7.60
N GLY A 62 -4.24 -4.15 7.05
CA GLY A 62 -3.56 -2.90 7.40
C GLY A 62 -2.07 -2.84 7.05
N THR A 63 -1.56 -3.76 6.23
CA THR A 63 -0.15 -3.85 5.88
C THR A 63 0.37 -2.53 5.31
N HIS A 64 1.39 -1.95 5.96
CA HIS A 64 1.91 -0.62 5.64
C HIS A 64 0.91 0.54 5.71
N GLY A 65 -0.23 0.38 6.38
CA GLY A 65 -1.25 1.41 6.47
C GLY A 65 -0.72 2.73 7.05
N LEU A 66 0.09 2.67 8.10
CA LEU A 66 0.66 3.86 8.73
C LEU A 66 1.75 4.49 7.86
N THR A 67 2.68 3.69 7.35
CA THR A 67 3.83 4.14 6.56
C THR A 67 3.46 4.63 5.16
N VAL A 68 2.29 4.26 4.61
CA VAL A 68 1.84 4.71 3.28
C VAL A 68 0.88 5.89 3.35
N GLN A 69 0.14 6.03 4.46
CA GLN A 69 -0.92 7.05 4.57
C GLN A 69 -0.49 8.32 5.30
N LEU A 70 0.54 8.24 6.16
CA LEU A 70 0.93 9.34 7.05
C LEU A 70 2.35 9.87 6.84
N VAL A 71 3.19 9.14 6.11
CA VAL A 71 4.60 9.50 5.86
C VAL A 71 4.73 10.09 4.47
#